data_AF-A0A7V2PIR1-F1
#
_entry.id   AF-A0A7V2PIR1-F1
#
_cell.length_a   1.000
_cell.length_b   1.000
_cell.length_c   1.000
_cell.angle_alpha   90.00
_cell.angle_beta   90.00
_cell.angle_gamma   90.00
#
_symmetry.space_group_name_H-M   'P 1'
#
loop_
_entity.id
_entity.type
_entity.pdbx_description
1 polymer ?
#
loop_
_entity_poly.entity_id
_entity_poly.type
_entity_poly.pdbx_seq_one_letter_code
_entity_poly.pdbx_strand_id
1 'polypeptide(L)'
;DNEFLEDALTSLYALSLRLWYFAVSQIGGMREAVLEHRRILEALQMRDEEQAARLIEQHILTFHKEIQSVVLGASTLTEHS
;
A
#
# COMPACT_ATOMS: atom_id res chain seq x y z
N ASP A 1 -17.92 14.29 -9.10
CA ASP A 1 -17.73 13.82 -7.73
C ASP A 1 -18.64 12.65 -7.44
N ASN A 2 -18.06 11.57 -6.92
CA ASN A 2 -18.79 10.41 -6.43
C ASN A 2 -18.43 10.24 -4.96
N GLU A 3 -19.27 10.80 -4.09
CA GLU A 3 -19.07 10.84 -2.64
C GLU A 3 -18.86 9.43 -2.03
N PHE A 4 -19.56 8.41 -2.57
CA PHE A 4 -19.41 7.03 -2.11
C PHE A 4 -18.02 6.44 -2.44
N LEU A 5 -17.48 6.79 -3.62
CA LEU A 5 -16.15 6.37 -4.01
C LEU A 5 -15.08 7.07 -3.16
N GLU A 6 -15.27 8.36 -2.90
CA GLU A 6 -14.36 9.14 -2.06
C GLU A 6 -14.30 8.62 -0.62
N ASP A 7 -15.45 8.35 -0.01
CA ASP A 7 -15.55 7.77 1.34
C ASP A 7 -14.91 6.38 1.41
N ALA A 8 -15.16 5.54 0.40
CA ALA A 8 -14.57 4.20 0.31
C ALA A 8 -13.04 4.27 0.20
N LEU A 9 -12.51 5.12 -0.69
CA LEU A 9 -11.08 5.31 -0.87
C LEU A 9 -10.42 5.90 0.39
N THR A 10 -11.07 6.85 1.05
CA THR A 10 -10.58 7.44 2.30
C THR A 10 -10.49 6.40 3.42
N SER A 11 -11.51 5.55 3.54
CA SER A 11 -11.54 4.47 4.54
C SER A 11 -10.46 3.42 4.27
N LEU A 12 -10.30 3.00 3.01
CA LEU A 12 -9.25 2.05 2.59
C LEU A 12 -7.85 2.62 2.79
N TYR A 13 -7.65 3.91 2.47
CA TYR A 13 -6.40 4.61 2.70
C TYR A 13 -6.04 4.67 4.19
N ALA A 14 -6.98 5.04 5.06
CA ALA A 14 -6.75 5.07 6.49
C ALA A 14 -6.40 3.68 7.07
N LEU A 15 -7.03 2.62 6.56
CA LEU A 15 -6.72 1.25 6.96
C LEU A 15 -5.33 0.81 6.49
N SER A 16 -5.00 1.05 5.22
CA SER A 16 -3.67 0.80 4.65
C SER A 16 -2.60 1.55 5.44
N LEU A 17 -2.82 2.82 5.77
CA LEU A 17 -1.86 3.63 6.52
C LEU A 17 -1.59 3.10 7.93
N ARG A 18 -2.60 2.58 8.64
CA ARG A 18 -2.38 1.95 9.96
C ARG A 18 -1.52 0.69 9.87
N LEU A 19 -1.80 -0.16 8.89
CA LEU A 19 -1.01 -1.37 8.65
C LEU A 19 0.42 -1.02 8.23
N TRP A 20 0.57 0.05 7.43
CA TRP A 20 1.87 0.59 7.05
C TRP A 20 2.67 1.04 8.27
N TYR A 21 2.10 1.85 9.18
CA TYR A 21 2.80 2.28 10.40
C TYR A 21 3.21 1.12 11.30
N PHE A 22 2.42 0.03 11.34
CA PHE A 22 2.79 -1.17 12.07
C PHE A 22 3.98 -1.90 11.43
N ALA A 23 4.01 -1.94 10.09
CA ALA A 23 4.99 -2.72 9.34
C ALA A 23 6.27 -1.91 9.01
N VAL A 24 6.22 -0.57 8.99
CA VAL A 24 7.35 0.32 8.61
C VAL A 24 8.52 0.24 9.60
N SER A 25 8.28 -0.12 10.86
CA SER A 25 9.35 -0.39 11.82
C SER A 25 10.14 -1.67 11.49
N GLN A 26 9.58 -2.54 10.65
CA GLN A 26 10.12 -3.84 10.28
C GLN A 26 10.53 -3.94 8.80
N ILE A 27 9.92 -3.12 7.93
CA ILE A 27 10.18 -3.08 6.48
C ILE A 27 10.92 -1.79 6.18
N GLY A 28 12.24 -1.86 5.95
CA GLY A 28 13.11 -0.71 5.71
C GLY A 28 12.92 0.05 4.39
N GLY A 29 11.74 -0.01 3.75
CA GLY A 29 11.50 0.36 2.34
C GLY A 29 10.59 1.58 2.11
N MET A 30 10.71 2.65 2.89
CA MET A 30 9.84 3.84 2.74
C MET A 30 10.04 4.58 1.39
N ARG A 31 11.22 4.47 0.79
CA ARG A 31 11.58 5.26 -0.40
C ARG A 31 10.87 4.75 -1.65
N GLU A 32 10.76 3.44 -1.78
CA GLU A 32 10.16 2.74 -2.91
C GLU A 32 8.66 3.04 -2.98
N ALA A 33 7.96 2.97 -1.84
CA ALA A 33 6.54 3.32 -1.75
C ALA A 33 6.26 4.77 -2.18
N VAL A 34 7.11 5.73 -1.78
CA VAL A 34 6.97 7.13 -2.22
C VAL A 34 7.14 7.27 -3.74
N LEU A 35 8.07 6.52 -4.34
CA LEU A 35 8.27 6.52 -5.79
C LEU A 35 7.08 5.91 -6.53
N GLU A 36 6.46 4.86 -5.99
CA GLU A 36 5.24 4.27 -6.56
C GLU A 36 4.07 5.26 -6.56
N HIS A 37 3.83 5.95 -5.44
CA HIS A 37 2.81 6.98 -5.33
C HIS A 37 3.03 8.14 -6.32
N ARG A 38 4.29 8.55 -6.53
CA ARG A 38 4.62 9.56 -7.53
C ARG A 38 4.21 9.11 -8.94
N ARG A 39 4.51 7.86 -9.33
CA ARG A 39 4.12 7.33 -10.66
C ARG A 39 2.60 7.28 -10.83
N ILE A 40 1.87 6.90 -9.78
CA ILE A 40 0.40 6.90 -9.80
C ILE A 40 -0.11 8.33 -10.04
N LEU A 41 0.41 9.32 -9.31
CA LEU A 41 0.02 10.72 -9.47
C LEU A 41 0.34 11.25 -10.87
N GLU A 42 1.50 10.92 -11.43
CA GLU A 42 1.89 11.29 -12.80
C GLU A 42 0.91 10.71 -13.83
N ALA A 43 0.52 9.44 -13.72
CA ALA A 43 -0.48 8.83 -14.60
C ALA A 43 -1.85 9.51 -14.50
N LEU A 44 -2.29 9.85 -13.28
CA LEU A 44 -3.54 10.59 -13.06
C LEU A 44 -3.49 12.00 -13.67
N GLN A 45 -2.37 12.71 -13.53
CA GLN A 45 -2.18 14.03 -14.13
C GLN A 45 -2.19 14.01 -15.65
N MET A 46 -1.65 12.94 -16.25
CA MET A 46 -1.72 12.70 -17.70
C MET A 46 -3.09 12.21 -18.17
N ARG A 47 -4.03 11.95 -17.26
CA ARG A 47 -5.35 11.33 -17.53
C ARG A 47 -5.24 9.97 -18.22
N ASP A 48 -4.16 9.23 -17.92
CA ASP A 48 -3.97 7.86 -18.38
C ASP A 48 -4.62 6.91 -17.36
N GLU A 49 -5.92 6.70 -17.52
CA GLU A 49 -6.76 5.91 -16.61
C GLU A 49 -6.28 4.45 -16.51
N GLU A 50 -5.87 3.86 -17.64
CA GLU A 50 -5.40 2.48 -17.70
C GLU A 50 -4.07 2.33 -16.95
N GLN A 51 -3.15 3.27 -17.15
CA GLN A 51 -1.87 3.25 -16.46
C GLN A 51 -2.02 3.52 -14.95
N ALA A 52 -2.90 4.45 -14.57
CA ALA A 52 -3.21 4.72 -13.16
C ALA A 52 -3.79 3.47 -12.46
N ALA A 53 -4.73 2.78 -13.11
CA ALA A 53 -5.34 1.55 -12.61
C ALA A 53 -4.30 0.44 -12.40
N ARG A 54 -3.43 0.20 -13.39
CA ARG A 54 -2.35 -0.80 -13.26
C ARG A 54 -1.38 -0.47 -12.12
N LEU A 55 -1.01 0.80 -11.96
CA LEU A 55 -0.05 1.21 -10.93
C LEU A 55 -0.62 1.08 -9.52
N ILE A 56 -1.89 1.46 -9.32
CA ILE A 56 -2.51 1.35 -7.99
C ILE A 56 -2.74 -0.13 -7.61
N GLU A 57 -3.12 -0.98 -8.58
CA GLU A 57 -3.23 -2.43 -8.35
C GLU A 57 -1.88 -3.02 -7.94
N GLN A 58 -0.81 -2.71 -8.68
CA GLN A 58 0.54 -3.18 -8.36
C GLN A 58 1.00 -2.71 -6.98
N HIS A 59 0.71 -1.46 -6.61
CA HIS A 59 1.04 -0.91 -5.31
C HIS A 59 0.33 -1.68 -4.18
N ILE A 60 -0.98 -1.92 -4.29
CA ILE A 60 -1.76 -2.67 -3.31
C ILE A 60 -1.23 -4.10 -3.16
N LEU A 61 -0.91 -4.78 -4.27
CA LEU A 61 -0.39 -6.15 -4.24
C LEU A 61 1.00 -6.24 -3.62
N THR A 62 1.86 -5.25 -3.87
CA THR A 62 3.21 -5.18 -3.29
C THR A 62 3.10 -4.99 -1.78
N PHE A 63 2.30 -4.00 -1.36
CA PHE A 63 2.01 -3.73 0.04
C PHE A 63 1.42 -4.95 0.77
N HIS A 64 0.50 -5.68 0.15
CA HIS A 64 -0.08 -6.90 0.73
C HIS A 64 0.99 -7.98 0.99
N LYS A 65 1.89 -8.21 0.04
CA LYS A 65 2.99 -9.18 0.17
C LYS A 65 3.95 -8.78 1.30
N GLU A 66 4.27 -7.51 1.41
CA GLU A 66 5.14 -6.99 2.47
C GLU A 66 4.53 -7.19 3.86
N ILE A 67 3.23 -6.88 4.03
CA ILE A 67 2.51 -7.16 5.27
C ILE A 67 2.49 -8.65 5.58
N GLN A 68 2.18 -9.50 4.59
CA GLN A 68 2.18 -10.95 4.79
C GLN A 68 3.55 -11.45 5.24
N SER A 69 4.65 -10.94 4.67
CA SER A 69 6.00 -11.28 5.08
C SER A 69 6.28 -10.93 6.54
N VAL A 70 5.80 -9.78 7.00
CA VAL A 70 5.96 -9.35 8.40
C VAL A 70 5.09 -10.18 9.35
N VAL A 71 3.82 -10.38 9.01
CA VAL A 71 2.86 -11.11 9.88
C VAL A 71 3.22 -12.60 9.98
N LEU A 72 3.55 -13.24 8.86
CA LEU A 72 3.95 -14.65 8.83
C LEU A 72 5.37 -14.85 9.38
N GLY A 73 6.30 -13.93 9.07
CA GLY A 73 7.65 -13.96 9.62
C GLY A 73 7.69 -13.80 11.15
N ALA A 74 6.86 -12.90 11.69
CA ALA A 74 6.71 -12.74 13.15
C ALA A 74 6.14 -14.01 13.82
N SER A 75 5.30 -14.77 13.12
CA SER A 75 4.67 -15.99 13.67
C SER A 75 5.69 -17.11 13.91
N THR A 76 6.76 -17.19 13.12
CA THR A 76 7.83 -18.20 13.30
C THR A 76 8.80 -17.92 14.45
N LEU A 77 8.83 -16.69 14.98
CA LEU A 77 9.71 -16.31 16.10
C LEU A 77 9.06 -16.49 17.47
N THR A 78 7.76 -16.72 17.55
CA THR A 78 7.01 -16.90 18.81
C THR A 78 6.87 -18.35 19.29
N GLU A 79 7.33 -19.36 18.55
CA GLU A 79 7.21 -20.79 18.96
C GLU A 79 8.47 -21.36 19.66
N HIS A 80 9.50 -20.55 19.90
CA HIS A 80 10.68 -20.97 20.65
C HIS A 80 10.97 -20.00 21.81
N SER A 81 10.30 -20.21 22.94
CA SER A 81 10.70 -19.67 24.26
C SER A 81 10.29 -20.63 25.36
#